data_AF-A0A3D5KCJ7-F1
#
_entry.id   AF-A0A3D5KCJ7-F1
#
_cell.length_a   1.000
_cell.length_b   1.000
_cell.length_c   1.000
_cell.angle_alpha   90.00
_cell.angle_beta   90.00
_cell.angle_gamma   90.00
#
_symmetry.space_group_name_H-M   'P 1'
#
loop_
_entity.id
_entity.type
_entity.pdbx_description
1 polymer ?
#
loop_
_entity_poly.entity_id
_entity_poly.type
_entity_poly.pdbx_seq_one_letter_code
_entity_poly.pdbx_strand_id
1 'polypeptide(L)'
;MSKRKRRLGDRYDGSLLRTLDPFYKIIPYIMKTRVDAQNFFEDKIEISNTEKFIIKKRKETGERVSFFHVVIAAMVRTIAQKPALNRFVAGQRIYARNEILISFAMKKEFREDSAETTLKVKFSPSDTFMDVVRKVNEAIEENKSPETKNDTDKLAKLIMAIPGQLVRFLVWLLRSLDYIGLMPKIINKLSPFHTSVFITDLGSIGIQ
;
A
#
# COMPACT_ATOMS: atom_id res chain seq x y z
N MET A 1 10.00 -3.50 -14.47
CA MET A 1 9.06 -4.59 -14.84
C MET A 1 8.90 -4.56 -16.36
N SER A 2 9.11 -5.69 -17.04
CA SER A 2 8.98 -5.79 -18.50
C SER A 2 7.59 -5.36 -18.97
N LYS A 3 7.52 -4.54 -20.03
CA LYS A 3 6.29 -3.96 -20.57
C LYS A 3 5.48 -5.06 -21.29
N ARG A 4 4.66 -5.79 -20.54
CA ARG A 4 3.80 -6.85 -21.07
C ARG A 4 2.69 -6.26 -21.95
N LYS A 5 2.47 -6.83 -23.14
CA LYS A 5 1.34 -6.46 -24.01
C LYS A 5 0.01 -6.78 -23.31
N ARG A 6 -0.86 -5.79 -23.14
CA ARG A 6 -2.19 -5.95 -22.54
C ARG A 6 -3.06 -6.90 -23.36
N ARG A 7 -3.87 -7.71 -22.69
CA ARG A 7 -4.79 -8.69 -23.28
C ARG A 7 -6.20 -8.52 -22.71
N LEU A 8 -7.19 -9.07 -23.40
CA LEU A 8 -8.59 -9.04 -22.97
C LEU A 8 -8.75 -9.64 -21.56
N GLY A 9 -9.43 -8.91 -20.68
CA GLY A 9 -9.64 -9.29 -19.28
C GLY A 9 -8.54 -8.85 -18.30
N ASP A 10 -7.48 -8.20 -18.78
CA ASP A 10 -6.54 -7.47 -17.91
C ASP A 10 -7.21 -6.20 -17.36
N ARG A 11 -6.87 -5.82 -16.13
CA ARG A 11 -7.30 -4.56 -15.51
C ARG A 11 -6.28 -3.45 -15.79
N TYR A 12 -6.67 -2.21 -15.58
CA TYR A 12 -5.71 -1.11 -15.72
C TYR A 12 -4.62 -1.13 -14.63
N ASP A 13 -4.92 -1.66 -13.45
CA ASP A 13 -4.04 -1.77 -12.27
C ASP A 13 -3.31 -3.11 -12.15
N GLY A 14 -3.66 -4.10 -12.98
CA GLY A 14 -2.98 -5.39 -12.99
C GLY A 14 -3.25 -6.28 -14.20
N SER A 15 -2.30 -7.17 -14.49
CA SER A 15 -2.37 -8.14 -15.59
C SER A 15 -2.95 -9.46 -15.09
N LEU A 16 -3.92 -10.05 -15.80
CA LEU A 16 -4.55 -11.31 -15.40
C LEU A 16 -3.56 -12.49 -15.53
N LEU A 17 -3.44 -13.27 -14.46
CA LEU A 17 -2.59 -14.46 -14.43
C LEU A 17 -3.35 -15.69 -14.93
N ARG A 18 -3.06 -16.08 -16.18
CA ARG A 18 -3.77 -17.15 -16.90
C ARG A 18 -3.10 -18.52 -16.75
N THR A 19 -1.78 -18.52 -16.55
CA THR A 19 -0.94 -19.72 -16.47
C THR A 19 -0.82 -20.29 -15.05
N LEU A 20 -1.64 -19.81 -14.10
CA LEU A 20 -1.70 -20.39 -12.77
C LEU A 20 -2.33 -21.78 -12.82
N ASP A 21 -1.83 -22.66 -11.97
CA ASP A 21 -2.42 -23.96 -11.72
C ASP A 21 -3.92 -23.82 -11.35
N PRO A 22 -4.81 -24.70 -11.84
CA PRO A 22 -6.23 -24.68 -11.50
C PRO A 22 -6.51 -24.62 -10.00
N PHE A 23 -5.66 -25.24 -9.17
CA PHE A 23 -5.77 -25.18 -7.71
C PHE A 23 -5.67 -23.74 -7.19
N TYR A 24 -4.76 -22.92 -7.69
CA TYR A 24 -4.70 -21.51 -7.28
C TYR A 24 -5.90 -20.70 -7.79
N LYS A 25 -6.50 -21.08 -8.92
CA LYS A 25 -7.65 -20.38 -9.50
C LYS A 25 -8.93 -20.62 -8.71
N ILE A 26 -9.08 -21.78 -8.04
CA ILE A 26 -10.28 -22.07 -7.25
C ILE A 26 -10.24 -21.41 -5.86
N ILE A 27 -9.05 -21.10 -5.32
CA ILE A 27 -8.90 -20.50 -3.99
C ILE A 27 -9.79 -19.27 -3.77
N PRO A 28 -9.82 -18.24 -4.66
CA PRO A 28 -10.70 -17.08 -4.49
C PRO A 28 -12.21 -17.39 -4.42
N TYR A 29 -12.65 -18.55 -4.90
CA TYR A 29 -14.05 -18.98 -4.84
C TYR A 29 -14.38 -19.64 -3.50
N ILE A 30 -13.40 -20.31 -2.89
CA ILE A 30 -13.52 -21.02 -1.61
C ILE A 30 -13.23 -20.06 -0.44
N MET A 31 -12.08 -19.39 -0.47
CA MET A 31 -11.62 -18.44 0.54
C MET A 31 -12.12 -17.02 0.19
N LYS A 32 -13.37 -16.74 0.53
CA LYS A 32 -14.05 -15.50 0.16
C LYS A 32 -13.67 -14.31 1.04
N THR A 33 -13.30 -14.57 2.29
CA THR A 33 -12.92 -13.52 3.23
C THR A 33 -11.43 -13.53 3.52
N ARG A 34 -10.92 -12.41 4.03
CA ARG A 34 -9.52 -12.29 4.47
C ARG A 34 -9.18 -13.32 5.55
N VAL A 35 -10.13 -13.59 6.45
CA VAL A 35 -9.94 -14.49 7.59
C VAL A 35 -9.71 -15.92 7.13
N ASP A 36 -10.36 -16.33 6.04
CA ASP A 36 -10.18 -17.66 5.45
C ASP A 36 -8.83 -17.82 4.73
N ALA A 37 -8.17 -16.72 4.38
CA ALA A 37 -6.98 -16.66 3.53
C ALA A 37 -5.73 -16.13 4.24
N GLN A 38 -5.77 -15.96 5.57
CA GLN A 38 -4.64 -15.43 6.35
C GLN A 38 -3.78 -16.57 6.91
N ASN A 39 -2.47 -16.42 6.75
CA ASN A 39 -1.49 -17.27 7.42
C ASN A 39 -0.56 -16.35 8.23
N PHE A 40 -0.33 -16.70 9.49
CA PHE A 40 0.52 -15.94 10.39
C PHE A 40 1.84 -16.65 10.60
N PHE A 41 2.91 -15.86 10.61
CA PHE A 41 4.24 -16.30 10.95
C PHE A 41 4.86 -15.22 11.83
N GLU A 42 5.54 -15.64 12.87
CA GLU A 42 6.26 -14.77 13.80
C GLU A 42 7.75 -15.10 13.72
N ASP A 43 8.58 -14.06 13.66
CA ASP A 43 10.03 -14.19 13.63
C ASP A 43 10.67 -13.07 14.43
N LYS A 44 11.90 -13.31 14.90
CA LYS A 44 12.72 -12.34 15.61
C LYS A 44 13.95 -12.02 14.78
N ILE A 45 14.07 -10.76 14.39
CA ILE A 45 15.18 -10.28 13.56
C ILE A 45 16.10 -9.41 14.41
N GLU A 46 17.39 -9.72 14.43
CA GLU A 46 18.39 -8.88 15.08
C GLU A 46 18.61 -7.59 14.27
N ILE A 47 18.42 -6.42 14.92
CA ILE A 47 18.48 -5.11 14.24
C ILE A 47 19.76 -4.31 14.55
N SER A 48 20.67 -4.81 15.38
CA SER A 48 21.83 -4.03 15.85
C SER A 48 22.73 -3.51 14.72
N ASN A 49 22.90 -4.28 13.65
CA ASN A 49 23.65 -3.83 12.47
C ASN A 49 22.86 -2.79 11.64
N THR A 50 21.53 -2.94 11.58
CA THR A 50 20.64 -1.99 10.93
C THR A 50 20.66 -0.63 11.64
N GLU A 51 20.68 -0.62 12.97
CA GLU A 51 20.79 0.62 13.76
C GLU A 51 22.10 1.36 13.50
N LYS A 52 23.23 0.64 13.53
CA LYS A 52 24.55 1.19 13.17
C LYS A 52 24.55 1.76 11.75
N PHE A 53 23.94 1.05 10.80
CA PHE A 53 23.79 1.50 9.43
C PHE A 53 22.98 2.80 9.32
N ILE A 54 21.85 2.91 10.02
CA ILE A 54 21.01 4.12 10.04
C ILE A 54 21.80 5.30 10.58
N ILE A 55 22.50 5.15 11.71
CA ILE A 55 23.32 6.21 12.31
C ILE A 55 24.40 6.67 11.33
N LYS A 56 25.10 5.71 10.71
CA LYS A 56 26.13 6.00 9.70
C LYS A 56 25.53 6.78 8.52
N LYS A 57 24.39 6.34 7.98
CA LYS A 57 23.73 6.99 6.84
C LYS A 57 23.26 8.41 7.15
N ARG A 58 22.68 8.65 8.34
CA ARG A 58 22.33 10.00 8.79
C ARG A 58 23.53 10.93 8.79
N LYS A 59 24.70 10.47 9.26
CA LYS A 59 25.94 11.26 9.29
C LYS A 59 26.48 11.53 7.88
N GLU A 60 26.39 10.56 6.98
CA GLU A 60 26.90 10.68 5.61
C GLU A 60 26.04 11.59 4.72
N THR A 61 24.71 11.51 4.83
CA THR A 61 23.80 12.18 3.89
C THR A 61 23.13 13.41 4.46
N GLY A 62 23.10 13.57 5.79
CA GLY A 62 22.31 14.61 6.47
C GLY A 62 20.80 14.40 6.40
N GLU A 63 20.32 13.34 5.74
CA GLU A 63 18.89 13.06 5.61
C GLU A 63 18.30 12.37 6.85
N ARG A 64 17.00 12.58 7.07
CA ARG A 64 16.24 11.90 8.12
C ARG A 64 15.97 10.44 7.72
N VAL A 65 16.94 9.57 7.99
CA VAL A 65 16.79 8.11 7.83
C VAL A 65 16.19 7.52 9.09
N SER A 66 15.29 6.55 9.00
CA SER A 66 14.71 5.84 10.16
C SER A 66 14.57 4.36 9.86
N PHE A 67 14.26 3.56 10.88
CA PHE A 67 13.99 2.13 10.70
C PHE A 67 12.83 1.90 9.72
N PHE A 68 11.81 2.75 9.76
CA PHE A 68 10.69 2.72 8.81
C PHE A 68 11.13 2.76 7.34
N HIS A 69 12.12 3.61 7.01
CA HIS A 69 12.69 3.66 5.67
C HIS A 69 13.38 2.36 5.27
N VAL A 70 14.08 1.71 6.21
CA VAL A 70 14.71 0.41 5.98
C VAL A 70 13.66 -0.65 5.69
N VAL A 71 12.56 -0.68 6.46
CA VAL A 71 11.46 -1.62 6.25
C VAL A 71 10.81 -1.42 4.88
N ILE A 72 10.50 -0.18 4.49
CA ILE A 72 9.95 0.12 3.16
C ILE A 72 10.93 -0.32 2.07
N ALA A 73 12.21 0.01 2.19
CA ALA A 73 13.21 -0.35 1.18
C ALA A 73 13.35 -1.88 1.06
N ALA A 74 13.32 -2.60 2.17
CA ALA A 74 13.33 -4.06 2.20
C ALA A 74 12.08 -4.64 1.51
N MET A 75 10.89 -4.07 1.77
CA MET A 75 9.64 -4.49 1.11
C MET A 75 9.69 -4.25 -0.41
N VAL A 76 10.12 -3.07 -0.85
CA VAL A 76 10.28 -2.75 -2.28
C VAL A 76 11.25 -3.73 -2.94
N ARG A 77 12.41 -4.00 -2.32
CA ARG A 77 13.41 -4.93 -2.84
C ARG A 77 12.89 -6.36 -2.90
N THR A 78 12.17 -6.79 -1.87
CA THR A 78 11.57 -8.12 -1.79
C THR A 78 10.53 -8.31 -2.89
N ILE A 79 9.65 -7.34 -3.10
CA ILE A 79 8.67 -7.37 -4.19
C ILE A 79 9.35 -7.37 -5.56
N ALA A 80 10.41 -6.59 -5.73
CA ALA A 80 11.16 -6.54 -6.98
C ALA A 80 11.78 -7.90 -7.34
N GLN A 81 12.32 -8.62 -6.34
CA GLN A 81 12.93 -9.94 -6.52
C GLN A 81 11.91 -11.08 -6.57
N LYS A 82 10.79 -10.94 -5.85
CA LYS A 82 9.71 -11.93 -5.74
C LYS A 82 8.38 -11.30 -6.17
N PRO A 83 8.19 -11.04 -7.48
CA PRO A 83 7.00 -10.34 -8.00
C PRO A 83 5.69 -11.09 -7.76
N ALA A 84 5.74 -12.38 -7.40
CA ALA A 84 4.56 -13.14 -7.00
C ALA A 84 3.88 -12.58 -5.73
N LEU A 85 4.63 -11.89 -4.86
CA LEU A 85 4.09 -11.22 -3.67
C LEU A 85 3.24 -10.00 -4.03
N ASN A 86 3.47 -9.37 -5.19
CA ASN A 86 2.71 -8.22 -5.64
C ASN A 86 1.56 -8.63 -6.58
N ARG A 87 0.77 -9.61 -6.12
CA ARG A 87 -0.45 -10.07 -6.76
C ARG A 87 -1.65 -9.69 -5.90
N PHE A 88 -2.80 -9.53 -6.52
CA PHE A 88 -4.05 -9.25 -5.83
C PHE A 88 -5.21 -10.02 -6.46
N VAL A 89 -6.26 -10.22 -5.68
CA VAL A 89 -7.49 -10.87 -6.11
C VAL A 89 -8.56 -9.81 -6.33
N ALA A 90 -9.23 -9.85 -7.48
CA ALA A 90 -10.40 -9.04 -7.78
C ALA A 90 -11.37 -9.84 -8.65
N GLY A 91 -12.68 -9.80 -8.38
CA GLY A 91 -13.65 -10.56 -9.16
C GLY A 91 -13.36 -12.06 -9.24
N GLN A 92 -12.86 -12.64 -8.14
CA GLN A 92 -12.43 -14.06 -8.05
C GLN A 92 -11.29 -14.45 -9.00
N ARG A 93 -10.54 -13.46 -9.52
CA ARG A 93 -9.41 -13.67 -10.43
C ARG A 93 -8.14 -13.10 -9.82
N ILE A 94 -7.00 -13.71 -10.17
CA ILE A 94 -5.69 -13.33 -9.65
C ILE A 94 -4.95 -12.47 -10.68
N TYR A 95 -4.52 -11.30 -10.26
CA TYR A 95 -3.81 -10.31 -11.07
C TYR A 95 -2.42 -10.06 -10.52
N ALA A 96 -1.44 -9.85 -11.40
CA ALA A 96 -0.16 -9.27 -11.02
C ALA A 96 -0.25 -7.74 -11.13
N ARG A 97 0.02 -7.02 -10.03
CA ARG A 97 -0.04 -5.56 -10.01
C ARG A 97 1.04 -4.97 -10.91
N ASN A 98 0.70 -3.89 -11.62
CA ASN A 98 1.62 -3.25 -12.56
C ASN A 98 2.69 -2.37 -11.88
N GLU A 99 2.43 -1.97 -10.63
CA GLU A 99 3.22 -0.98 -9.89
C GLU A 99 3.50 -1.49 -8.46
N ILE A 100 4.53 -0.95 -7.82
CA ILE A 100 4.78 -1.14 -6.39
C ILE A 100 4.22 0.09 -5.68
N LEU A 101 3.14 -0.09 -4.95
CA LEU A 101 2.49 0.96 -4.17
C LEU A 101 2.59 0.57 -2.71
N ILE A 102 3.09 1.46 -1.85
CA ILE A 102 3.11 1.22 -0.41
C ILE A 102 2.29 2.33 0.23
N SER A 103 1.29 1.92 0.99
CA SER A 103 0.49 2.81 1.81
C SER A 103 0.91 2.69 3.26
N PHE A 104 0.85 3.79 3.98
CA PHE A 104 1.12 3.78 5.41
C PHE A 104 0.36 4.89 6.13
N ALA A 105 -0.03 4.60 7.36
CA ALA A 105 -0.66 5.57 8.25
C ALA A 105 0.40 6.27 9.09
N MET A 106 0.20 7.56 9.33
CA MET A 106 1.03 8.35 10.24
C MET A 106 0.24 9.44 10.93
N LYS A 107 0.70 9.81 12.13
CA LYS A 107 0.20 10.99 12.84
C LYS A 107 0.82 12.26 12.26
N LYS A 108 0.02 13.32 12.12
CA LYS A 108 0.51 14.65 11.70
C LYS A 108 1.34 15.33 12.79
N GLU A 109 0.97 15.12 14.05
CA GLU A 109 1.68 15.59 15.23
C GLU A 109 1.98 14.42 16.16
N PHE A 110 3.09 14.50 16.90
CA PHE A 110 3.42 13.55 17.97
C PHE A 110 2.56 13.85 19.22
N ARG A 111 1.24 13.72 19.10
CA ARG A 111 0.26 13.83 20.17
C ARG A 111 -0.72 12.67 20.07
N GLU A 112 -1.30 12.26 21.20
CA GLU A 112 -2.28 11.17 21.22
C GLU A 112 -3.50 11.49 20.37
N ASP A 113 -4.04 12.71 20.49
CA ASP A 113 -5.23 13.19 19.77
C ASP A 113 -4.96 13.71 18.35
N SER A 114 -3.75 13.51 17.83
CA SER A 114 -3.42 14.01 16.49
C SER A 114 -4.15 13.21 15.41
N ALA A 115 -4.69 13.92 14.42
CA ALA A 115 -5.29 13.31 13.25
C ALA A 115 -4.28 12.41 12.53
N GLU A 116 -4.67 11.16 12.31
CA GLU A 116 -3.95 10.23 11.44
C GLU A 116 -4.21 10.57 9.98
N THR A 117 -3.18 10.51 9.15
CA THR A 117 -3.29 10.62 7.70
C THR A 117 -2.67 9.40 7.04
N THR A 118 -3.28 8.93 5.97
CA THR A 118 -2.77 7.80 5.21
C THR A 118 -2.13 8.26 3.91
N LEU A 119 -0.86 7.93 3.74
CA LEU A 119 -0.09 8.23 2.54
C LEU A 119 -0.02 7.01 1.64
N LYS A 120 0.05 7.25 0.32
CA LYS A 120 0.30 6.19 -0.68
C LYS A 120 1.40 6.65 -1.61
N VAL A 121 2.53 5.94 -1.58
CA VAL A 121 3.73 6.28 -2.33
C VAL A 121 4.02 5.21 -3.36
N LYS A 122 4.43 5.62 -4.56
CA LYS A 122 4.79 4.74 -5.67
C LYS A 122 6.30 4.54 -5.74
N PHE A 123 6.72 3.28 -5.84
CA PHE A 123 8.11 2.88 -5.92
C PHE A 123 8.44 2.20 -7.26
N SER A 124 9.70 2.32 -7.66
CA SER A 124 10.29 1.57 -8.76
C SER A 124 11.02 0.34 -8.23
N PRO A 125 10.99 -0.81 -8.93
CA PRO A 125 11.83 -1.97 -8.61
C PRO A 125 13.34 -1.66 -8.58
N SER A 126 13.76 -0.58 -9.26
CA SER A 126 15.15 -0.13 -9.32
C SER A 126 15.51 0.93 -8.28
N ASP A 127 14.58 1.36 -7.44
CA ASP A 127 14.84 2.39 -6.43
C ASP A 127 15.98 1.92 -5.51
N THR A 128 16.95 2.82 -5.30
CA THR A 128 18.00 2.65 -4.31
C THR A 128 17.45 2.94 -2.91
N PHE A 129 18.22 2.62 -1.87
CA PHE A 129 17.84 2.96 -0.50
C PHE A 129 17.58 4.47 -0.34
N MET A 130 18.43 5.33 -0.90
CA MET A 130 18.26 6.78 -0.79
C MET A 130 17.08 7.31 -1.62
N ASP A 131 16.73 6.65 -2.73
CA ASP A 131 15.52 7.01 -3.47
C ASP A 131 14.26 6.73 -2.64
N VAL A 132 14.24 5.61 -1.92
CA VAL A 132 13.16 5.28 -0.99
C VAL A 132 13.09 6.29 0.14
N VAL A 133 14.22 6.63 0.76
CA VAL A 133 14.28 7.63 1.85
C VAL A 133 13.71 8.96 1.38
N ARG A 134 14.17 9.48 0.24
CA ARG A 134 13.73 10.78 -0.29
C ARG A 134 12.24 10.79 -0.62
N LYS A 135 11.73 9.77 -1.33
CA LYS A 135 10.30 9.68 -1.67
C LYS A 135 9.39 9.61 -0.45
N VAL A 136 9.83 8.88 0.58
CA VAL A 136 9.05 8.78 1.82
C VAL A 136 9.11 10.10 2.57
N ASN A 137 10.30 10.68 2.79
CA ASN A 137 10.43 11.98 3.46
C ASN A 137 9.66 13.10 2.75
N GLU A 138 9.72 13.16 1.42
CA GLU A 138 8.94 14.12 0.60
C GLU A 138 7.45 13.95 0.84
N ALA A 139 6.92 12.73 0.74
CA ALA A 139 5.51 12.45 1.00
C ALA A 139 5.09 12.83 2.43
N ILE A 140 5.98 12.63 3.41
CA ILE A 140 5.73 12.99 4.81
C ILE A 140 5.70 14.51 4.97
N GLU A 141 6.72 15.22 4.50
CA GLU A 141 6.83 16.68 4.68
C GLU A 141 5.69 17.42 3.95
N GLU A 142 5.27 16.95 2.77
CA GLU A 142 4.09 17.49 2.06
C GLU A 142 2.81 17.39 2.90
N ASN A 143 2.67 16.35 3.73
CA ASN A 143 1.46 16.03 4.48
C ASN A 143 1.55 16.29 5.99
N LYS A 144 2.66 16.87 6.43
CA LYS A 144 2.95 17.16 7.85
C LYS A 144 2.16 18.35 8.38
N SER A 145 1.86 19.33 7.52
CA SER A 145 1.07 20.48 7.95
C SER A 145 -0.34 20.03 8.36
N PRO A 146 -0.85 20.44 9.54
CA PRO A 146 -2.19 20.10 9.98
C PRO A 146 -3.25 20.56 8.99
N GLU A 147 -3.01 21.67 8.28
CA GLU A 147 -3.91 22.23 7.27
C GLU A 147 -3.89 21.46 5.93
N THR A 148 -2.82 20.71 5.63
CA THR A 148 -2.76 19.95 4.39
C THR A 148 -3.77 18.81 4.42
N LYS A 149 -4.84 18.92 3.63
CA LYS A 149 -5.75 17.79 3.37
C LYS A 149 -5.25 17.06 2.14
N ASN A 150 -4.81 15.82 2.32
CA ASN A 150 -4.46 14.98 1.18
C ASN A 150 -5.74 14.57 0.42
N ASP A 151 -5.59 14.11 -0.82
CA ASP A 151 -6.75 13.84 -1.67
C ASP A 151 -7.56 12.63 -1.20
N THR A 152 -6.94 11.71 -0.45
CA THR A 152 -7.63 10.59 0.22
C THR A 152 -8.60 11.10 1.29
N ASP A 153 -8.14 12.02 2.13
CA ASP A 153 -8.92 12.61 3.22
C ASP A 153 -10.07 13.46 2.67
N LYS A 154 -9.84 14.19 1.56
CA LYS A 154 -10.89 14.93 0.84
C LYS A 154 -11.97 13.99 0.31
N LEU A 155 -11.58 12.87 -0.31
CA LEU A 155 -12.52 11.89 -0.83
C LEU A 155 -13.36 11.28 0.30
N ALA A 156 -12.72 10.92 1.43
CA ALA A 156 -13.43 10.40 2.60
C ALA A 156 -14.45 11.41 3.13
N LYS A 157 -14.07 12.68 3.26
CA LYS A 157 -14.99 13.76 3.69
C LYS A 157 -16.16 13.95 2.74
N LEU A 158 -15.92 13.91 1.42
CA LEU A 158 -16.98 14.04 0.43
C LEU A 158 -17.98 12.88 0.51
N ILE A 159 -17.49 11.64 0.64
CA ILE A 159 -18.35 10.47 0.80
C ILE A 159 -19.19 10.58 2.07
N MET A 160 -18.58 11.02 3.18
CA MET A 160 -19.25 11.13 4.47
C MET A 160 -20.18 12.34 4.61
N ALA A 161 -20.17 13.28 3.66
CA ALA A 161 -21.09 14.43 3.65
C ALA A 161 -22.53 14.04 3.27
N ILE A 162 -22.75 12.81 2.79
CA ILE A 162 -24.03 12.30 2.29
C ILE A 162 -24.68 11.42 3.37
N PRO A 163 -26.04 11.36 3.47
CA PRO A 163 -26.72 10.47 4.42
C PRO A 163 -26.23 9.01 4.36
N GLY A 164 -26.14 8.36 5.53
CA GLY A 164 -25.52 7.03 5.67
C GLY A 164 -26.10 5.94 4.76
N GLN A 165 -27.39 6.00 4.42
CA GLN A 165 -28.00 5.03 3.49
C GLN A 165 -27.45 5.17 2.06
N LEU A 166 -27.21 6.40 1.61
CA LEU A 166 -26.59 6.68 0.32
C LEU A 166 -25.10 6.30 0.31
N VAL A 167 -24.40 6.49 1.43
CA VAL A 167 -23.02 6.01 1.60
C VAL A 167 -22.96 4.50 1.46
N ARG A 168 -23.87 3.77 2.10
CA ARG A 168 -23.96 2.31 1.99
C ARG A 168 -24.19 1.87 0.54
N PHE A 169 -25.12 2.52 -0.16
CA PHE A 169 -25.37 2.24 -1.58
C PHE A 169 -24.15 2.54 -2.45
N LEU A 170 -23.49 3.67 -2.24
CA LEU A 170 -22.27 4.06 -2.96
C LEU A 170 -21.14 3.05 -2.75
N VAL A 171 -20.89 2.63 -1.50
CA VAL A 171 -19.86 1.64 -1.18
C VAL A 171 -20.20 0.29 -1.84
N TRP A 172 -21.47 -0.13 -1.82
CA TRP A 172 -21.90 -1.34 -2.51
C TRP A 172 -21.68 -1.25 -4.03
N LEU A 173 -22.03 -0.11 -4.63
CA LEU A 173 -21.79 0.14 -6.06
C LEU A 173 -20.31 0.09 -6.40
N LEU A 174 -19.46 0.79 -5.62
CA LEU A 174 -18.02 0.79 -5.82
C LEU A 174 -17.40 -0.61 -5.68
N ARG A 175 -17.84 -1.39 -4.69
CA ARG A 175 -17.43 -2.80 -4.54
C ARG A 175 -17.84 -3.65 -5.74
N SER A 176 -19.05 -3.44 -6.24
CA SER A 176 -19.56 -4.15 -7.42
C SER A 176 -18.76 -3.79 -8.68
N LEU A 177 -18.43 -2.50 -8.86
CA LEU A 177 -17.57 -2.03 -9.95
C LEU A 177 -16.16 -2.61 -9.84
N ASP A 178 -15.59 -2.68 -8.62
CA ASP A 178 -14.29 -3.32 -8.43
C ASP A 178 -14.32 -4.80 -8.76
N TYR A 179 -15.40 -5.49 -8.38
CA TYR A 179 -15.58 -6.90 -8.66
C TYR A 179 -15.55 -7.20 -10.16
N ILE A 180 -16.22 -6.38 -10.98
CA ILE A 180 -16.24 -6.56 -12.45
C ILE A 180 -15.06 -5.91 -13.19
N GLY A 181 -14.15 -5.23 -12.49
CA GLY A 181 -12.97 -4.60 -13.11
C GLY A 181 -13.16 -3.17 -13.62
N LEU A 182 -14.25 -2.51 -13.26
CA LEU A 182 -14.62 -1.16 -13.70
C LEU A 182 -14.47 -0.08 -12.60
N MET A 183 -13.69 -0.35 -11.55
CA MET A 183 -13.39 0.63 -10.50
C MET A 183 -12.85 1.93 -11.11
N PRO A 184 -13.48 3.10 -10.86
CA PRO A 184 -13.00 4.38 -11.37
C PRO A 184 -11.54 4.65 -10.97
N LYS A 185 -10.72 5.05 -11.95
CA LYS A 185 -9.27 5.26 -11.75
C LYS A 185 -8.95 6.27 -10.65
N ILE A 186 -9.78 7.31 -10.51
CA ILE A 186 -9.62 8.33 -9.47
C ILE A 186 -9.77 7.69 -8.09
N ILE A 187 -10.79 6.86 -7.88
CA ILE A 187 -11.02 6.17 -6.61
C ILE A 187 -9.89 5.19 -6.30
N ASN A 188 -9.43 4.41 -7.27
CA ASN A 188 -8.30 3.50 -7.09
C ASN A 188 -6.99 4.27 -6.76
N LYS A 189 -6.75 5.41 -7.42
CA LYS A 189 -5.58 6.26 -7.16
C LYS A 189 -5.64 6.88 -5.77
N LEU A 190 -6.79 7.30 -5.28
CA LEU A 190 -6.93 7.93 -3.97
C LEU A 190 -7.09 6.92 -2.83
N SER A 191 -7.65 5.75 -3.10
CA SER A 191 -7.87 4.75 -2.08
C SER A 191 -6.54 4.19 -1.55
N PRO A 192 -6.34 4.16 -0.22
CA PRO A 192 -5.13 3.60 0.36
C PRO A 192 -5.14 2.06 0.37
N PHE A 193 -6.30 1.45 0.09
CA PHE A 193 -6.47 0.00 0.07
C PHE A 193 -6.08 -0.63 -1.27
N HIS A 194 -6.01 0.16 -2.34
CA HIS A 194 -5.53 -0.30 -3.64
C HIS A 194 -4.00 -0.16 -3.72
N THR A 195 -3.32 -0.94 -2.89
CA THR A 195 -1.87 -0.86 -2.68
C THR A 195 -1.20 -2.24 -2.74
N SER A 196 0.13 -2.31 -2.82
CA SER A 196 0.87 -3.57 -2.72
C SER A 196 1.04 -3.99 -1.27
N VAL A 197 1.40 -3.04 -0.40
CA VAL A 197 1.61 -3.25 1.03
C VAL A 197 1.02 -2.08 1.78
N PHE A 198 0.34 -2.38 2.89
CA PHE A 198 -0.08 -1.37 3.85
C PHE A 198 0.75 -1.56 5.13
N ILE A 199 1.48 -0.53 5.55
CA ILE A 199 2.34 -0.57 6.73
C ILE A 199 1.78 0.37 7.79
N THR A 200 1.66 -0.11 9.01
CA THR A 200 1.27 0.71 10.17
C THR A 200 2.43 0.72 11.15
N ASP A 201 2.97 1.90 11.44
CA ASP A 201 4.00 2.08 12.46
C ASP A 201 3.34 2.35 13.82
N LEU A 202 3.04 1.29 14.57
CA LEU A 202 2.40 1.39 15.89
C LEU A 202 3.25 2.14 16.92
N GLY A 203 4.59 2.10 16.79
CA GLY A 203 5.49 2.83 17.65
C GLY A 203 5.35 4.35 17.50
N SER A 204 4.98 4.82 16.30
CA SER A 204 4.66 6.23 16.07
C SER A 204 3.26 6.64 16.56
N ILE A 205 2.36 5.67 16.75
CA ILE A 205 0.97 5.89 17.19
C ILE A 205 0.88 5.93 18.73
N GLY A 206 1.90 5.46 19.44
CA GLY A 206 1.96 5.48 20.92
C GLY A 206 1.23 4.30 21.57
N ILE A 207 0.89 3.27 20.79
CA ILE A 207 0.30 2.03 21.32
C ILE A 207 1.47 1.12 21.72
N GLN A 208 1.90 1.27 22.97
CA GLN A 208 2.69 0.29 23.70
C GLN A 208 1.93 -0.11 24.96
#